data_AF-A0A852LDD5-F1
#
_entry.id   AF-A0A852LDD5-F1
#
_cell.length_a   1.000
_cell.length_b   1.000
_cell.length_c   1.000
_cell.angle_alpha   90.00
_cell.angle_beta   90.00
_cell.angle_gamma   90.00
#
_symmetry.space_group_name_H-M   'P 1'
#
loop_
_entity.id
_entity.type
_entity.pdbx_description
1 polymer ?
#
loop_
_entity_poly.entity_id
_entity_poly.type
_entity_poly.pdbx_seq_one_letter_code
_entity_poly.pdbx_strand_id
1 'polypeptide(L)'
;GSALGSSASASASSLPLGPDAIVNLPVEDFNAALGRARLSGPELALARDIRRRGKNKVAAQKCRRRKLEAMAALREELEALGRERERLLNARGRAQRDLSDLRRDVAAVSAQVLGMLRDGGTANTPPGQGDSGAG
;
A
#
# COMPACT_ATOMS: atom_id res chain seq x y z
N GLY A 1 65.83 9.16 -35.19
CA GLY A 1 64.55 8.44 -35.11
C GLY A 1 64.48 7.75 -33.78
N SER A 2 63.35 7.88 -33.07
CA SER A 2 62.91 6.93 -32.04
C SER A 2 61.46 7.18 -31.64
N ALA A 3 60.68 6.11 -31.74
CA ALA A 3 59.40 5.83 -31.10
C ALA A 3 58.20 6.71 -31.47
N LEU A 4 57.57 6.37 -32.60
CA LEU A 4 56.14 6.54 -32.82
C LEU A 4 55.40 5.80 -31.70
N GLY A 5 54.73 6.56 -30.83
CA GLY A 5 53.80 6.03 -29.84
C GLY A 5 52.64 5.36 -30.56
N SER A 6 52.61 4.02 -30.51
CA SER A 6 51.49 3.23 -30.99
C SER A 6 50.23 3.62 -30.22
N SER A 7 49.33 4.36 -30.86
CA SER A 7 47.93 4.49 -30.44
C SER A 7 47.20 3.18 -30.71
N ALA A 8 47.57 2.15 -29.95
CA ALA A 8 46.82 0.91 -29.92
C ALA A 8 45.45 1.20 -29.31
N SER A 9 44.39 0.99 -30.09
CA SER A 9 43.02 1.01 -29.60
C SER A 9 42.93 0.03 -28.42
N ALA A 10 42.77 0.55 -27.21
CA ALA A 10 42.62 -0.26 -26.01
C ALA A 10 41.35 -1.10 -26.16
N SER A 11 41.51 -2.40 -26.32
CA SER A 11 40.41 -3.36 -26.41
C SER A 11 40.16 -3.94 -25.03
N ALA A 12 38.90 -4.23 -24.69
CA ALA A 12 38.54 -4.75 -23.36
C ALA A 12 39.27 -6.05 -22.98
N SER A 13 39.82 -6.76 -23.97
CA SER A 13 40.66 -7.96 -23.82
C SER A 13 42.04 -7.70 -23.21
N SER A 14 42.50 -6.44 -23.12
CA SER A 14 43.79 -6.09 -22.51
C SER A 14 43.70 -5.77 -21.01
N LEU A 15 42.49 -5.77 -20.43
CA LEU A 15 42.31 -5.43 -19.02
C LEU A 15 42.62 -6.63 -18.11
N PRO A 16 43.33 -6.42 -16.98
CA PRO A 16 43.71 -7.47 -16.04
C PRO A 16 42.53 -7.97 -15.18
N LEU A 17 41.33 -7.45 -15.42
CA LEU A 17 40.12 -7.74 -14.67
C LEU A 17 39.00 -8.12 -15.63
N GLY A 18 38.24 -9.15 -15.28
CA GLY A 18 37.00 -9.47 -15.99
C GLY A 18 35.94 -8.37 -15.83
N PRO A 19 34.96 -8.27 -16.73
CA PRO A 19 33.94 -7.22 -16.70
C PRO A 19 33.12 -7.19 -15.41
N ASP A 20 32.84 -8.36 -14.81
CA ASP A 20 32.13 -8.43 -13.53
C ASP A 20 32.97 -7.89 -12.36
N ALA A 21 34.24 -8.29 -12.30
CA ALA A 21 35.23 -7.78 -11.36
C ALA A 21 35.37 -6.25 -11.47
N ILE A 22 35.49 -5.71 -12.69
CA ILE A 22 35.56 -4.27 -12.95
C ILE A 22 34.38 -3.52 -12.31
N VAL A 23 33.17 -4.10 -12.34
CA VAL A 23 31.96 -3.45 -11.80
C VAL A 23 31.83 -3.60 -10.29
N ASN A 24 32.14 -4.78 -9.76
CA ASN A 24 31.76 -5.17 -8.40
C ASN A 24 32.87 -5.00 -7.34
N LEU A 25 34.15 -5.00 -7.72
CA LEU A 25 35.25 -4.84 -6.74
C LEU A 25 35.11 -3.53 -5.94
N PRO A 26 35.55 -3.46 -4.68
CA PRO A 26 35.79 -2.21 -3.96
C PRO A 26 36.71 -1.26 -4.75
N VAL A 27 36.67 0.05 -4.47
CA VAL A 27 37.44 1.01 -5.27
C VAL A 27 38.94 0.89 -5.01
N GLU A 28 39.30 0.53 -3.79
CA GLU A 28 40.66 0.27 -3.33
C GLU A 28 41.27 -0.91 -4.08
N ASP A 29 40.58 -2.06 -4.08
CA ASP A 29 41.03 -3.27 -4.76
C ASP A 29 41.05 -3.10 -6.27
N PHE A 30 40.07 -2.39 -6.83
CA PHE A 30 40.05 -2.03 -8.25
C PHE A 30 41.27 -1.19 -8.64
N ASN A 31 41.57 -0.14 -7.86
CA ASN A 31 42.72 0.72 -8.12
C ASN A 31 44.04 -0.04 -7.93
N ALA A 32 44.13 -0.92 -6.92
CA ALA A 32 45.29 -1.76 -6.70
C ALA A 32 45.54 -2.72 -7.87
N ALA A 33 44.49 -3.35 -8.41
CA ALA A 33 44.58 -4.23 -9.57
C ALA A 33 45.03 -3.48 -10.83
N LEU A 34 44.51 -2.27 -11.08
CA LEU A 34 44.94 -1.44 -12.20
C LEU A 34 46.40 -0.95 -12.03
N GLY A 35 46.81 -0.61 -10.81
CA GLY A 35 48.17 -0.15 -10.50
C GLY A 35 49.23 -1.24 -10.70
N ARG A 36 48.90 -2.51 -10.40
CA ARG A 36 49.81 -3.66 -10.61
C ARG A 36 50.04 -3.99 -12.09
N ALA A 37 49.08 -3.69 -12.95
CA ALA A 37 49.10 -4.10 -14.36
C ALA A 37 49.86 -3.15 -15.32
N ARG A 38 50.46 -2.05 -14.81
CA ARG A 38 51.21 -1.06 -15.62
C ARG A 38 50.48 -0.60 -16.90
N LEU A 39 49.18 -0.38 -16.78
CA LEU A 39 48.30 0.00 -17.90
C LEU A 39 48.62 1.40 -18.44
N SER A 40 48.40 1.60 -19.74
CA SER A 40 48.49 2.92 -20.38
C SER A 40 47.33 3.83 -19.96
N GLY A 41 47.49 5.15 -20.14
CA GLY A 41 46.44 6.14 -19.86
C GLY A 41 45.09 5.83 -20.52
N PRO A 42 45.04 5.48 -21.82
CA PRO A 42 43.81 5.06 -22.49
C PRO A 42 43.16 3.80 -21.90
N GLU A 43 43.95 2.80 -21.51
CA GLU A 43 43.44 1.55 -20.91
C GLU A 43 42.86 1.79 -19.51
N LEU A 44 43.51 2.64 -18.70
CA LEU A 44 42.98 3.08 -17.41
C LEU A 44 41.65 3.83 -17.57
N ALA A 45 41.55 4.71 -18.57
CA ALA A 45 40.31 5.42 -18.88
C ALA A 45 39.20 4.45 -19.31
N LEU A 46 39.53 3.47 -20.15
CA LEU A 46 38.59 2.43 -20.57
C LEU A 46 38.08 1.60 -19.39
N ALA A 47 38.96 1.12 -18.52
CA ALA A 47 38.57 0.32 -17.35
C ALA A 47 37.63 1.10 -16.41
N ARG A 48 37.93 2.37 -16.15
CA ARG A 48 37.09 3.26 -15.35
C ARG A 48 35.74 3.51 -16.01
N ASP A 49 35.71 3.68 -17.33
CA ASP A 49 34.48 3.92 -18.05
C ASP A 49 33.57 2.68 -18.10
N ILE A 50 34.15 1.48 -18.28
CA ILE A 50 33.43 0.21 -18.16
C ILE A 50 32.81 0.09 -16.75
N ARG A 51 33.61 0.33 -15.69
CA ARG A 51 33.13 0.32 -14.30
C ARG A 51 31.99 1.31 -14.08
N ARG A 52 32.14 2.55 -14.55
CA ARG A 52 31.14 3.62 -14.43
C ARG A 52 29.83 3.22 -15.11
N ARG A 53 29.89 2.74 -16.36
CA ARG A 53 28.72 2.28 -17.11
C ARG A 53 28.05 1.07 -16.46
N GLY A 54 28.84 0.09 -16.01
CA GLY A 54 28.33 -1.09 -15.32
C GLY A 54 27.63 -0.76 -14.00
N LYS A 55 28.23 0.10 -13.16
CA LYS A 55 27.59 0.59 -11.93
C LYS A 55 26.30 1.35 -12.21
N ASN A 56 26.26 2.20 -13.24
CA ASN A 56 25.04 2.89 -13.65
C ASN A 56 23.95 1.90 -14.08
N LYS A 57 24.29 0.88 -14.88
CA LYS A 57 23.36 -0.18 -15.26
C LYS A 57 22.75 -0.89 -14.05
N VAL A 58 23.56 -1.27 -13.07
CA VAL A 58 23.09 -1.91 -11.82
C VAL A 58 22.22 -0.94 -11.01
N ALA A 59 22.60 0.32 -10.90
CA ALA A 59 21.82 1.34 -10.21
C ALA A 59 20.45 1.55 -10.87
N ALA A 60 20.39 1.62 -12.20
CA ALA A 60 19.15 1.73 -12.97
C ALA A 60 18.26 0.49 -12.77
N GLN A 61 18.84 -0.72 -12.77
CA GLN A 61 18.11 -1.95 -12.46
C GLN A 61 17.54 -1.94 -11.05
N LYS A 62 18.33 -1.57 -10.04
CA LYS A 62 17.86 -1.44 -8.65
C LYS A 62 16.76 -0.39 -8.52
N CYS A 63 16.87 0.74 -9.20
CA CYS A 63 15.85 1.79 -9.22
C CYS A 63 14.53 1.27 -9.80
N ARG A 64 14.57 0.62 -10.96
CA ARG A 64 13.39 0.00 -11.60
C ARG A 64 12.77 -1.06 -10.70
N ARG A 65 13.58 -1.94 -10.10
CA ARG A 65 13.12 -2.97 -9.17
C ARG A 65 12.40 -2.36 -7.97
N ARG A 66 13.01 -1.38 -7.29
CA ARG A 66 12.39 -0.67 -6.16
C ARG A 66 11.07 -0.01 -6.54
N LYS A 67 11.00 0.57 -7.74
CA LYS A 67 9.76 1.19 -8.24
C LYS A 67 8.65 0.15 -8.44
N LEU A 68 8.98 -1.00 -9.02
CA LEU A 68 8.04 -2.11 -9.22
C LEU A 68 7.58 -2.71 -7.89
N GLU A 69 8.50 -2.92 -6.93
CA GLU A 69 8.20 -3.38 -5.58
C GLU A 69 7.23 -2.42 -4.88
N ALA A 70 7.49 -1.11 -4.95
CA ALA A 70 6.59 -0.10 -4.38
C ALA A 70 5.21 -0.11 -5.04
N MET A 71 5.14 -0.28 -6.37
CA MET A 71 3.86 -0.40 -7.08
C MET A 71 3.08 -1.66 -6.66
N ALA A 72 3.77 -2.77 -6.44
CA ALA A 72 3.14 -4.00 -5.99
C ALA A 72 2.58 -3.85 -4.56
N ALA A 73 3.37 -3.27 -3.64
CA ALA A 73 2.92 -3.01 -2.27
C ALA A 73 1.70 -2.08 -2.23
N LEU A 74 1.70 -1.01 -3.02
CA LEU A 74 0.54 -0.09 -3.10
C LEU A 74 -0.71 -0.77 -3.66
N ARG A 75 -0.57 -1.69 -4.62
CA ARG A 75 -1.70 -2.48 -5.13
C ARG A 75 -2.28 -3.38 -4.03
N GLU A 76 -1.42 -4.05 -3.27
CA GLU A 76 -1.86 -4.90 -2.16
C GLU A 76 -2.59 -4.10 -1.08
N GLU A 77 -2.08 -2.91 -0.74
CA GLU A 77 -2.72 -2.00 0.21
C GLU A 77 -4.09 -1.51 -0.29
N LEU A 78 -4.20 -1.12 -1.57
CA LEU A 78 -5.48 -0.75 -2.18
C LEU A 78 -6.51 -1.89 -2.10
N GLU A 79 -6.10 -3.11 -2.41
CA GLU A 79 -6.97 -4.29 -2.31
C GLU A 79 -7.40 -4.57 -0.86
N ALA A 80 -6.49 -4.42 0.10
CA ALA A 80 -6.79 -4.57 1.53
C ALA A 80 -7.78 -3.50 2.01
N LEU A 81 -7.57 -2.24 1.64
CA LEU A 81 -8.50 -1.14 1.93
C LEU A 81 -9.87 -1.36 1.26
N GLY A 82 -9.89 -1.91 0.04
CA GLY A 82 -11.11 -2.28 -0.67
C GLY A 82 -11.93 -3.32 0.11
N ARG A 83 -11.29 -4.40 0.57
CA ARG A 83 -11.93 -5.43 1.40
C ARG A 83 -12.45 -4.86 2.71
N GLU A 84 -11.66 -4.02 3.38
CA GLU A 84 -12.07 -3.42 4.66
C GLU A 84 -13.26 -2.47 4.47
N ARG A 85 -13.27 -1.67 3.40
CA ARG A 85 -14.40 -0.82 3.04
C ARG A 85 -15.68 -1.64 2.86
N GLU A 86 -15.61 -2.75 2.13
CA GLU A 86 -16.77 -3.63 1.93
C GLU A 86 -17.27 -4.23 3.26
N ARG A 87 -16.34 -4.69 4.11
CA ARG A 87 -16.66 -5.21 5.45
C ARG A 87 -17.42 -4.16 6.28
N LEU A 88 -16.95 -2.92 6.27
CA LEU A 88 -17.57 -1.80 6.99
C LEU A 88 -18.95 -1.43 6.42
N LEU A 89 -19.11 -1.42 5.09
CA LEU A 89 -20.41 -1.17 4.47
C LEU A 89 -21.45 -2.23 4.85
N ASN A 90 -21.03 -3.50 4.87
CA ASN A 90 -21.88 -4.60 5.29
C ASN A 90 -22.25 -4.52 6.78
N ALA A 91 -21.30 -4.15 7.64
CA ALA A 91 -21.55 -3.92 9.06
C ALA A 91 -22.52 -2.76 9.30
N ARG A 92 -22.35 -1.65 8.57
CA ARG A 92 -23.27 -0.50 8.62
C ARG A 92 -24.68 -0.92 8.21
N GLY A 93 -24.81 -1.69 7.12
CA GLY A 93 -26.11 -2.19 6.66
C GLY A 93 -26.82 -3.09 7.68
N ARG A 94 -26.07 -3.94 8.40
CA ARG A 94 -26.62 -4.73 9.52
C ARG A 94 -27.11 -3.82 10.65
N ALA A 95 -26.26 -2.91 11.12
CA ALA A 95 -26.62 -1.99 12.19
C ALA A 95 -27.85 -1.13 11.88
N GLN A 96 -28.03 -0.72 10.61
CA GLN A 96 -29.22 0.01 10.17
C GLN A 96 -30.50 -0.83 10.25
N ARG A 97 -30.43 -2.13 9.91
CA ARG A 97 -31.56 -3.05 10.06
C ARG A 97 -31.89 -3.27 11.53
N ASP A 98 -30.88 -3.59 12.33
CA ASP A 98 -31.05 -3.82 13.77
C ASP A 98 -31.69 -2.60 14.46
N LEU A 99 -31.27 -1.39 14.07
CA LEU A 99 -31.87 -0.14 14.59
C LEU A 99 -33.34 0.04 14.15
N SER A 100 -33.66 -0.35 12.91
CA SER A 100 -35.04 -0.29 12.41
C SER A 100 -35.95 -1.26 13.15
N ASP A 101 -35.46 -2.47 13.41
CA ASP A 101 -36.20 -3.51 14.12
C ASP A 101 -36.44 -3.07 15.58
N LEU A 102 -35.40 -2.60 16.27
CA LEU A 102 -35.53 -2.11 17.65
C LEU A 102 -36.52 -0.94 17.75
N ARG A 103 -36.52 -0.01 16.78
CA ARG A 103 -37.51 1.08 16.74
C ARG A 103 -38.94 0.56 16.61
N ARG A 104 -39.15 -0.47 15.79
CA ARG A 104 -40.46 -1.11 15.63
C ARG A 104 -40.89 -1.81 16.92
N ASP A 105 -39.99 -2.52 17.58
CA ASP A 105 -40.27 -3.22 18.83
C ASP A 105 -40.63 -2.23 19.93
N VAL A 106 -39.87 -1.14 20.08
CA VAL A 106 -40.18 -0.05 21.01
C VAL A 106 -41.56 0.53 20.75
N ALA A 107 -41.91 0.82 19.49
CA ALA A 107 -43.22 1.34 19.13
C ALA A 107 -44.35 0.35 19.48
N ALA A 108 -44.15 -0.95 19.20
CA ALA A 108 -45.14 -1.98 19.48
C ALA A 108 -45.40 -2.12 20.99
N VAL A 109 -44.34 -2.20 21.81
CA VAL A 109 -44.46 -2.28 23.27
C VAL A 109 -45.09 -1.00 23.83
N SER A 110 -44.71 0.17 23.32
CA SER A 110 -45.30 1.44 23.75
C SER A 110 -46.80 1.49 23.48
N ALA A 111 -47.24 1.04 22.30
CA ALA A 111 -48.66 0.95 21.95
C ALA A 111 -49.41 -0.06 22.83
N GLN A 112 -48.79 -1.20 23.14
CA GLN A 112 -49.37 -2.21 24.03
C GLN A 112 -49.60 -1.66 25.44
N VAL A 113 -48.60 -1.00 26.03
CA VAL A 113 -48.70 -0.41 27.37
C VAL A 113 -49.77 0.68 27.40
N LEU A 114 -49.80 1.58 26.41
CA LEU A 114 -50.82 2.63 26.33
C LEU A 114 -52.23 2.07 26.13
N GLY A 115 -52.38 1.01 25.34
CA GLY A 115 -53.65 0.29 25.18
C GLY A 115 -54.15 -0.27 26.52
N MET A 116 -53.29 -0.97 27.25
CA MET A 116 -53.63 -1.52 28.57
C MET A 116 -54.07 -0.42 29.57
N LEU A 117 -53.40 0.73 29.56
CA LEU A 117 -53.77 1.87 30.42
C LEU A 117 -55.13 2.48 30.02
N ARG A 118 -55.46 2.51 28.72
CA ARG A 118 -56.73 3.04 28.22
C ARG A 118 -57.90 2.13 28.55
N ASP A 119 -57.72 0.83 28.42
CA ASP A 119 -58.77 -0.17 28.68
C ASP A 119 -59.03 -0.36 30.18
N GLY A 120 -58.03 -0.10 31.03
CA GLY A 120 -58.21 -0.05 32.48
C GLY A 120 -58.97 1.19 32.99
N GLY A 121 -59.08 2.26 32.19
CA GLY A 121 -59.71 3.52 32.57
C GLY A 121 -61.22 3.62 32.28
N THR A 122 -61.79 2.70 31.52
CA THR A 122 -63.21 2.77 31.08
C THR A 122 -64.16 1.86 31.87
N ALA A 123 -63.66 1.10 32.84
CA ALA A 123 -64.47 0.11 33.57
C ALA A 123 -65.17 0.63 34.85
N ASN A 124 -65.23 1.95 35.10
CA ASN A 124 -65.81 2.46 36.35
C ASN A 124 -66.73 3.69 36.22
N THR A 125 -67.49 3.79 35.14
CA THR A 125 -68.65 4.71 35.10
C THR A 125 -69.94 3.88 35.09
N PRO A 126 -70.67 3.80 36.21
CA PRO A 126 -71.91 3.04 36.24
C PRO A 126 -72.98 3.71 35.36
N PRO A 127 -73.79 2.94 34.61
CA PRO A 127 -74.93 3.47 33.89
C PRO A 127 -76.13 3.59 34.84
N GLY A 128 -76.67 4.79 35.00
CA GLY A 128 -77.94 5.01 35.67
C GLY A 128 -77.96 6.33 36.45
N GLN A 129 -79.02 7.14 36.45
CA GLN A 129 -80.38 6.98 35.95
C GLN A 129 -80.86 8.39 35.56
N GLY A 130 -81.64 8.49 34.48
CA GLY A 130 -82.57 9.60 34.36
C GLY A 130 -83.62 9.40 35.44
N ASP A 131 -83.80 10.39 36.31
CA ASP A 131 -85.05 10.53 37.01
C ASP A 131 -85.51 11.99 36.95
N SER A 132 -86.64 12.12 36.25
CA SER A 132 -87.72 13.07 36.43
C SER A 132 -87.82 13.66 37.85
N GLY A 133 -87.93 14.98 37.93
CA GLY A 133 -88.30 15.66 39.17
C GLY A 133 -88.79 17.07 38.90
N ALA A 134 -90.10 17.18 38.66
CA ALA A 134 -90.85 18.43 38.68
C ALA A 134 -90.88 19.04 40.10
N GLY A 135 -90.91 20.37 40.18
CA GLY A 135 -91.09 21.12 41.42
C GLY A 135 -90.49 22.51 41.34
#